data_AF-A0A2V9XEK8-F1
#
_entry.id   AF-A0A2V9XEK8-F1
#
_cell.length_a   1.000
_cell.length_b   1.000
_cell.length_c   1.000
_cell.angle_alpha   90.00
_cell.angle_beta   90.00
_cell.angle_gamma   90.00
#
_symmetry.space_group_name_H-M   'P 1'
#
loop_
_entity.id
_entity.type
_entity.pdbx_description
1 polymer ?
#
loop_
_entity_poly.entity_id
_entity_poly.type
_entity_poly.pdbx_seq_one_letter_code
_entity_poly.pdbx_strand_id
1 'polypeptide(L)'
;MAQVKITVKKNGPYRVEAPEGTIELVDSDGNKYDLTGKPAFSLCRCGASVTKPFCDGTHTRIGFQAAEAAVRAEQQQGNPISNPPAGSPAKG
;
A
#
# COMPACT_ATOMS: atom_id res chain seq x y z
N MET A 1 -2.00 16.94 -18.69
CA MET A 1 -1.03 16.32 -17.76
C MET A 1 -1.54 14.93 -17.43
N ALA A 2 -0.70 13.90 -17.49
CA ALA A 2 -1.12 12.55 -17.15
C ALA A 2 -1.48 12.48 -15.66
N GLN A 3 -2.74 12.16 -15.35
CA GLN A 3 -3.19 12.05 -13.96
C GLN A 3 -2.97 10.63 -13.46
N VAL A 4 -2.16 10.49 -12.40
CA VAL A 4 -2.00 9.23 -11.66
C VAL A 4 -2.91 9.26 -10.45
N LYS A 5 -3.77 8.24 -10.31
CA LYS A 5 -4.65 8.05 -9.15
C LYS A 5 -4.20 6.82 -8.37
N ILE A 6 -3.85 7.02 -7.10
CA ILE A 6 -3.54 5.92 -6.17
C ILE A 6 -4.68 5.82 -5.16
N THR A 7 -5.40 4.70 -5.20
CA THR A 7 -6.50 4.41 -4.26
C THR A 7 -6.02 3.44 -3.21
N VAL A 8 -6.10 3.83 -1.94
CA VAL A 8 -5.87 2.93 -0.81
C VAL A 8 -7.16 2.13 -0.55
N LYS A 9 -7.18 0.84 -0.88
CA LYS A 9 -8.37 0.02 -0.58
C LYS A 9 -8.42 -0.29 0.92
N LYS A 10 -9.59 -0.12 1.54
CA LYS A 10 -9.83 -0.55 2.93
C LYS A 10 -9.38 -2.00 3.11
N ASN A 11 -8.50 -2.25 4.08
CA ASN A 11 -7.96 -3.58 4.37
C ASN A 11 -7.35 -4.31 3.15
N GLY A 12 -6.88 -3.54 2.16
CA GLY A 12 -6.46 -4.07 0.87
C GLY A 12 -5.26 -3.33 0.27
N PRO A 13 -4.95 -3.60 -1.01
CA PRO A 13 -3.76 -3.06 -1.68
C PRO A 13 -3.85 -1.57 -2.00
N TYR A 14 -2.74 -1.02 -2.45
CA TYR A 14 -2.73 0.25 -3.19
C TYR A 14 -3.07 -0.02 -4.65
N ARG A 15 -4.16 0.55 -5.15
CA ARG A 15 -4.55 0.47 -6.56
C ARG A 15 -4.00 1.68 -7.29
N VAL A 16 -3.09 1.47 -8.22
CA VAL A 16 -2.46 2.51 -9.03
C VAL A 16 -3.13 2.51 -10.40
N GLU A 17 -3.59 3.67 -10.85
CA GLU A 17 -4.30 3.86 -12.11
C GLU A 17 -3.77 5.10 -12.82
N ALA A 18 -3.48 4.99 -14.12
CA ALA A 18 -3.19 6.13 -14.98
C ALA A 18 -4.04 6.01 -16.26
N PRO A 19 -5.30 6.48 -16.23
CA PRO A 19 -6.20 6.36 -17.38
C PRO A 19 -5.68 7.11 -18.62
N GLU A 20 -4.90 8.18 -18.41
CA GLU A 20 -4.31 8.99 -19.48
C GLU A 20 -2.79 9.16 -19.26
N GLY A 21 -2.03 8.07 -19.38
CA GLY A 21 -0.57 8.15 -19.30
C GLY A 21 0.12 6.80 -19.08
N THR A 22 1.42 6.87 -18.76
CA THR A 22 2.26 5.72 -18.44
C THR A 22 2.79 5.85 -17.03
N ILE A 23 2.84 4.73 -16.30
CA ILE A 23 3.46 4.64 -14.98
C ILE A 23 4.70 3.76 -15.11
N GLU A 24 5.83 4.25 -14.61
CA GLU A 24 7.02 3.43 -14.41
C GLU A 24 7.06 2.93 -12.96
N LEU A 25 7.24 1.63 -12.79
CA LEU A 25 7.51 1.02 -11.50
C LEU A 25 8.94 0.47 -11.55
N VAL A 26 9.76 0.90 -10.60
CA VAL A 26 11.16 0.50 -10.46
C VAL A 26 11.42 -0.08 -9.07
N ASP A 27 12.40 -0.98 -8.97
CA ASP A 27 12.93 -1.44 -7.68
C ASP A 27 14.04 -0.49 -7.14
N SER A 28 14.64 -0.87 -6.01
CA SER A 28 15.74 -0.13 -5.37
C SER A 28 17.00 0.00 -6.23
N ASP A 29 17.20 -0.94 -7.15
CA ASP A 29 18.36 -1.03 -8.02
C ASP A 29 18.10 -0.36 -9.38
N GLY A 30 16.89 0.17 -9.58
CA GLY A 30 16.46 0.85 -10.80
C GLY A 30 15.91 -0.07 -11.89
N ASN A 31 15.73 -1.37 -11.62
CA ASN A 31 15.15 -2.29 -12.59
C ASN A 31 13.66 -2.01 -12.75
N LYS A 32 13.21 -1.93 -14.01
CA LYS A 32 11.81 -1.67 -14.35
C LYS A 32 10.99 -2.96 -14.29
N TYR A 33 9.81 -2.87 -13.70
CA TYR A 33 8.80 -3.92 -13.82
C TYR A 33 8.07 -3.79 -15.16
N ASP A 34 7.80 -4.92 -15.81
CA ASP A 34 7.00 -4.93 -17.04
C ASP A 34 5.51 -4.66 -16.73
N LEU A 35 5.08 -3.46 -17.09
CA LEU A 35 3.69 -3.00 -16.97
C LEU A 35 3.02 -2.83 -18.33
N THR A 36 3.61 -3.38 -19.39
CA THR A 36 3.10 -3.23 -20.76
C THR A 36 1.65 -3.70 -20.85
N GLY A 37 0.78 -2.83 -21.38
CA GLY A 37 -0.65 -3.10 -21.53
C GLY A 37 -1.47 -3.08 -20.24
N LYS A 38 -0.90 -2.63 -19.10
CA LYS A 38 -1.61 -2.53 -17.82
C LYS A 38 -1.92 -1.07 -17.48
N PRO A 39 -3.14 -0.56 -17.76
CA PRO A 39 -3.53 0.81 -17.37
C PRO A 39 -3.68 0.98 -15.84
N ALA A 40 -3.73 -0.14 -15.11
CA ALA A 40 -3.82 -0.16 -13.67
C ALA A 40 -3.22 -1.45 -13.09
N PHE A 41 -2.62 -1.34 -11.91
CA PHE A 41 -2.07 -2.47 -11.15
C PHE A 41 -2.26 -2.26 -9.65
N SER A 42 -2.06 -3.31 -8.87
CA SER A 42 -2.28 -3.30 -7.42
C SER A 42 -1.01 -3.70 -6.69
N LEU A 43 -0.51 -2.84 -5.80
CA LEU A 43 0.68 -3.10 -4.98
C LEU A 43 0.29 -3.67 -3.63
N CYS A 44 1.09 -4.64 -3.16
CA CYS A 44 0.90 -5.26 -1.86
C CYS A 44 1.08 -4.23 -0.75
N ARG A 45 0.13 -4.22 0.19
CA ARG A 45 0.18 -3.40 1.40
C ARG A 45 0.21 -4.25 2.68
N CYS A 46 -0.25 -5.49 2.61
CA CYS A 46 -0.34 -6.38 3.77
C CYS A 46 0.97 -7.12 4.11
N GLY A 47 2.01 -7.02 3.27
CA GLY A 47 3.29 -7.71 3.47
C GLY A 47 3.30 -9.22 3.15
N ALA A 48 2.13 -9.86 3.02
CA ALA A 48 2.02 -11.31 2.90
C ALA A 48 1.92 -11.84 1.45
N SER A 49 1.93 -10.99 0.42
CA SER A 49 1.86 -11.48 -0.96
C SER A 49 3.08 -12.34 -1.33
N VAL A 50 2.88 -13.38 -2.14
CA VAL A 50 3.94 -14.22 -2.71
C VAL A 50 4.46 -13.69 -4.05
N THR A 51 3.73 -12.77 -4.71
CA THR A 51 4.13 -12.13 -5.98
C THR A 51 4.48 -10.66 -5.78
N LYS A 52 5.23 -10.34 -4.71
CA LYS A 52 5.67 -8.96 -4.44
C LYS A 52 6.41 -8.38 -5.64
N PRO A 53 6.27 -7.06 -5.91
CA PRO A 53 5.59 -6.04 -5.11
C PRO A 53 4.06 -6.00 -5.33
N PHE A 54 3.50 -6.88 -6.18
CA PHE A 54 2.08 -6.88 -6.52
C PHE A 54 1.22 -7.54 -5.46
N CYS A 55 -0.08 -7.24 -5.49
CA CYS A 55 -1.08 -7.89 -4.66
C CYS A 55 -1.69 -9.10 -5.36
N ASP A 56 -1.71 -10.25 -4.68
CA ASP A 56 -2.26 -11.55 -5.12
C ASP A 56 -3.54 -11.97 -4.36
N GLY A 57 -4.14 -11.05 -3.61
CA GLY A 57 -5.33 -11.31 -2.80
C GLY A 57 -5.07 -11.91 -1.42
N THR A 58 -3.80 -12.17 -1.03
CA THR A 58 -3.48 -12.75 0.28
C THR A 58 -3.98 -11.91 1.45
N HIS A 59 -4.09 -10.57 1.29
CA HIS A 59 -4.65 -9.67 2.31
C HIS A 59 -6.03 -10.11 2.84
N THR A 60 -6.89 -10.66 1.98
CA THR A 60 -8.21 -11.16 2.38
C THR A 60 -8.08 -12.43 3.23
N ARG A 61 -7.20 -13.35 2.81
CA ARG A 61 -7.01 -14.65 3.47
C ARG A 61 -6.44 -14.51 4.88
N ILE A 62 -5.54 -13.54 5.08
CA ILE A 62 -4.90 -13.27 6.37
C ILE A 62 -5.67 -12.27 7.23
N GLY A 63 -6.82 -11.77 6.77
CA GLY A 63 -7.62 -10.80 7.52
C GLY A 63 -6.92 -9.46 7.77
N PHE A 64 -6.06 -9.00 6.85
CA PHE A 64 -5.29 -7.77 7.01
C PHE A 64 -6.16 -6.57 7.44
N GLN A 65 -5.82 -5.94 8.56
CA GLN A 65 -6.48 -4.72 9.04
C GLN A 65 -5.53 -3.53 8.86
N ALA A 66 -5.96 -2.56 8.07
CA ALA A 66 -5.15 -1.39 7.77
C ALA A 66 -5.29 -0.31 8.85
N ALA A 67 -4.15 0.18 9.36
CA ALA A 67 -4.11 1.21 10.41
C ALA A 67 -4.69 2.58 10.00
N GLU A 68 -4.80 2.89 8.69
CA GLU A 68 -5.38 4.16 8.22
C GLU A 68 -6.80 4.43 8.71
N ALA A 69 -7.59 3.37 8.97
CA ALA A 69 -8.91 3.54 9.57
C ALA A 69 -8.83 4.12 10.99
N ALA A 70 -7.81 3.73 11.77
CA ALA A 70 -7.56 4.28 13.10
C ALA A 70 -7.05 5.73 13.00
N VAL A 71 -6.04 5.97 12.15
CA VAL A 71 -5.42 7.31 12.02
C VAL A 71 -6.40 8.37 11.52
N ARG A 72 -7.28 8.06 10.54
CA ARG A 72 -8.29 9.02 10.06
C ARG A 72 -9.36 9.33 11.11
N ALA A 73 -9.76 8.34 11.90
CA ALA A 73 -10.71 8.55 13.00
C ALA A 73 -10.11 9.47 14.07
N GLU A 74 -8.81 9.31 14.36
CA GLU A 74 -8.07 10.18 15.30
C GLU A 74 -7.87 11.60 14.75
N GLN A 75 -7.51 11.75 13.47
CA GLN A 75 -7.30 13.08 12.85
C GLN A 75 -8.58 13.91 12.75
N GLN A 76 -9.73 13.27 12.58
CA GLN A 76 -11.03 13.95 12.57
C GLN A 76 -11.47 14.39 13.98
N GLN A 77 -10.83 13.87 15.03
CA GLN A 77 -11.11 14.20 16.44
C GLN A 77 -10.11 15.21 17.03
N GLY A 78 -9.22 15.79 16.23
CA GLY A 78 -8.38 16.92 16.64
C GLY A 78 -7.33 16.62 17.71
N ASN A 79 -6.98 15.34 17.94
CA ASN A 79 -5.99 14.97 18.95
C ASN A 79 -4.58 14.87 18.32
N PRO A 80 -3.57 15.65 18.77
CA PRO A 80 -2.22 15.56 18.22
C PRO A 80 -1.58 14.22 18.62
N ILE A 81 -1.16 13.44 17.63
CA ILE A 81 -0.52 12.13 17.82
C ILE A 81 0.77 12.31 18.64
N SER A 82 0.78 11.83 19.89
CA SER A 82 2.01 11.40 20.55
C SER A 82 2.37 10.02 20.01
N ASN A 83 3.57 9.89 19.42
CA ASN A 83 4.12 8.69 18.80
C ASN A 83 3.77 7.34 19.48
N PRO A 84 3.68 6.23 18.71
CA PRO A 84 3.57 4.90 19.29
C PRO A 84 4.82 4.51 20.10
N PRO A 85 4.69 3.67 21.15
CA PRO A 85 5.83 3.24 21.93
C PRO A 85 6.80 2.43 21.06
N ALA A 86 8.06 2.88 21.06
CA ALA A 86 9.17 2.15 20.49
C ALA A 86 9.33 0.80 21.20
N GLY A 87 9.46 -0.27 20.41
CA GLY A 87 10.17 -1.49 20.78
C GLY A 87 9.50 -2.41 21.82
N SER A 88 9.08 -3.59 21.37
CA SER A 88 9.03 -4.77 22.27
C SER A 88 10.44 -5.05 22.81
N PRO A 89 10.64 -5.20 24.13
CA PRO A 89 11.90 -5.75 24.61
C PRO A 89 11.92 -7.25 24.32
N ALA A 90 13.02 -7.69 23.70
CA ALA A 90 13.39 -9.09 23.60
C ALA A 90 13.43 -9.72 25.01
N LYS A 91 12.75 -10.85 25.20
CA LYS A 91 12.97 -11.73 26.36
C LYS A 91 14.15 -12.63 26.02
N GLY A 92 15.18 -12.59 26.87
CA GLY A 92 16.33 -13.48 26.83
C GLY A 92 16.03 -14.87 27.36
#